data_AF-X6N9R6-F1
#
_entry.id   AF-X6N9R6-F1
#
_cell.length_a   1.000
_cell.length_b   1.000
_cell.length_c   1.000
_cell.angle_alpha   90.00
_cell.angle_beta   90.00
_cell.angle_gamma   90.00
#
_symmetry.space_group_name_H-M   'P 1'
#
loop_
_entity.id
_entity.type
_entity.pdbx_description
1 polymer ?
#
loop_
_entity_poly.entity_id
_entity_poly.type
_entity_poly.pdbx_seq_one_letter_code
_entity_poly.pdbx_strand_id
1 'polypeptide(L)'
;KKKKKKKKKKVKVKGQKDNKWILMNIQSIEEFASHALNRDLWKSSDVLFFIQGSFLLYQHERSTDRGHQMCVYYKINKFPYISIIDPHTGREEHVVPIPTADKFPSQAKMIYFRLAEWLHESPSPLAKKQQLLKMKQKSEANEDLKEQSADEKKGDVKADQPSTNGVANDATSDNVVSDNVISDNVISDNVISDNVISDNVISDNIVSDNVTSDNVKAEDVPSDNKKEENDEVQVI
;
A
#
# COMPACT_ATOMS: atom_id res chain seq x y z
N LYS A 1 -8.38 -26.20 -13.59
CA LYS A 1 -8.69 -25.01 -12.74
C LYS A 1 -7.81 -24.88 -11.47
N LYS A 2 -7.51 -25.95 -10.71
CA LYS A 2 -6.65 -25.88 -9.49
C LYS A 2 -5.18 -25.43 -9.73
N LYS A 3 -4.55 -25.81 -10.84
CA LYS A 3 -3.17 -25.38 -11.20
C LYS A 3 -3.06 -23.86 -11.51
N LYS A 4 -4.03 -23.26 -12.21
CA LYS A 4 -4.07 -21.80 -12.48
C LYS A 4 -4.30 -20.96 -11.21
N LYS A 5 -5.12 -21.42 -10.25
CA LYS A 5 -5.28 -20.77 -8.92
C LYS A 5 -4.00 -20.87 -8.04
N LYS A 6 -3.19 -21.93 -8.17
CA LYS A 6 -1.90 -22.06 -7.48
C LYS A 6 -0.86 -21.04 -7.93
N LYS A 7 -0.88 -20.60 -9.21
CA LYS A 7 0.10 -19.65 -9.77
C LYS A 7 -0.15 -18.19 -9.35
N LYS A 8 -1.41 -17.72 -9.33
CA LYS A 8 -1.77 -16.35 -8.86
C LYS A 8 -1.30 -16.05 -7.43
N LYS A 9 -1.23 -17.08 -6.57
CA LYS A 9 -0.74 -16.95 -5.18
C LYS A 9 0.78 -16.78 -5.09
N LYS A 10 1.56 -17.18 -6.10
CA LYS A 10 3.03 -17.24 -5.98
C LYS A 10 3.70 -15.88 -5.80
N VAL A 11 3.36 -14.89 -6.63
CA VAL A 11 4.03 -13.57 -6.56
C VAL A 11 3.65 -12.77 -5.32
N LYS A 12 2.37 -12.80 -4.91
CA LYS A 12 1.92 -12.15 -3.66
C LYS A 12 2.58 -12.80 -2.44
N VAL A 13 2.58 -14.13 -2.36
CA VAL A 13 3.24 -14.85 -1.26
C VAL A 13 4.74 -14.58 -1.22
N LYS A 14 5.40 -14.52 -2.38
CA LYS A 14 6.82 -14.16 -2.46
C LYS A 14 7.07 -12.72 -1.99
N GLY A 15 6.27 -11.75 -2.42
CA GLY A 15 6.41 -10.36 -1.99
C GLY A 15 6.18 -10.17 -0.49
N GLN A 16 5.23 -10.91 0.09
CA GLN A 16 5.01 -10.95 1.53
C GLN A 16 6.23 -11.53 2.27
N LYS A 17 6.73 -12.69 1.81
CA LYS A 17 7.86 -13.38 2.43
C LYS A 17 9.15 -12.56 2.35
N ASP A 18 9.43 -11.98 1.19
CA ASP A 18 10.68 -11.27 0.92
C ASP A 18 10.59 -9.79 1.38
N ASN A 19 9.44 -9.35 1.89
CA ASN A 19 9.13 -7.95 2.21
C ASN A 19 9.41 -6.99 1.04
N LYS A 20 9.00 -7.39 -0.17
CA LYS A 20 9.20 -6.62 -1.40
C LYS A 20 7.88 -6.21 -2.02
N TRP A 21 7.87 -5.00 -2.57
CA TRP A 21 6.77 -4.53 -3.39
C TRP A 21 6.67 -5.32 -4.70
N ILE A 22 5.50 -5.39 -5.32
CA ILE A 22 5.37 -5.98 -6.66
C ILE A 22 5.40 -4.84 -7.66
N LEU A 23 6.39 -4.83 -8.54
CA LEU A 23 6.45 -3.89 -9.67
C LEU A 23 5.75 -4.55 -10.86
N MET A 24 4.47 -4.26 -11.02
CA MET A 24 3.69 -4.76 -12.16
C MET A 24 4.13 -4.01 -13.42
N ASN A 25 4.46 -4.76 -14.46
CA ASN A 25 4.90 -4.20 -15.74
C ASN A 25 4.10 -4.82 -16.90
N ILE A 26 3.07 -4.14 -17.37
CA ILE A 26 2.24 -4.62 -18.49
C ILE A 26 2.68 -3.96 -19.79
N GLN A 27 3.02 -4.80 -20.75
CA GLN A 27 3.60 -4.40 -22.04
C GLN A 27 2.67 -4.78 -23.18
N SER A 28 2.71 -4.04 -24.28
CA SER A 28 2.01 -4.38 -25.52
C SER A 28 3.00 -4.44 -26.67
N ILE A 29 2.91 -5.48 -27.49
CA ILE A 29 3.76 -5.63 -28.68
C ILE A 29 3.50 -4.54 -29.72
N GLU A 30 2.33 -3.92 -29.69
CA GLU A 30 1.91 -2.86 -30.61
C GLU A 30 2.49 -1.48 -30.22
N GLU A 31 3.00 -1.34 -28.98
CA GLU A 31 3.46 -0.06 -28.46
C GLU A 31 4.98 0.08 -28.54
N PHE A 32 5.46 1.08 -29.27
CA PHE A 32 6.90 1.37 -29.37
C PHE A 32 7.54 1.64 -28.00
N ALA A 33 6.85 2.37 -27.11
CA ALA A 33 7.35 2.66 -25.78
C ALA A 33 7.58 1.37 -24.96
N SER A 34 6.81 0.30 -25.20
CA SER A 34 7.04 -1.00 -24.55
C SER A 34 8.38 -1.61 -24.97
N HIS A 35 8.68 -1.58 -26.27
CA HIS A 35 9.98 -2.03 -26.79
C HIS A 35 11.13 -1.15 -26.31
N ALA A 36 10.93 0.17 -26.24
CA ALA A 36 11.93 1.11 -25.74
C ALA A 36 12.30 0.83 -24.28
N LEU A 37 11.33 0.52 -23.40
CA LEU A 37 11.61 0.13 -22.01
C LEU A 37 12.49 -1.11 -21.92
N ASN A 38 12.17 -2.16 -22.68
CA ASN A 38 12.97 -3.39 -22.72
C ASN A 38 14.38 -3.17 -23.28
N ARG A 39 14.55 -2.25 -24.22
CA ARG A 39 15.85 -1.96 -24.84
C ARG A 39 16.71 -1.03 -23.98
N ASP A 40 16.12 0.02 -23.43
CA ASP A 40 16.85 1.19 -22.90
C ASP A 40 16.84 1.27 -21.37
N LEU A 41 15.86 0.65 -20.69
CA LEU A 41 15.73 0.68 -19.22
C LEU A 41 16.08 -0.67 -18.58
N TRP A 42 15.36 -1.74 -18.94
CA TRP A 42 15.48 -3.03 -18.25
C TRP A 42 16.79 -3.77 -18.54
N LYS A 43 17.57 -3.35 -19.53
CA LYS A 43 18.93 -3.87 -19.76
C LYS A 43 19.99 -3.27 -18.85
N SER A 44 19.69 -2.16 -18.16
CA SER A 44 20.65 -1.53 -17.27
C SER A 44 20.84 -2.36 -16.00
N SER A 45 22.06 -2.82 -15.74
CA SER A 45 22.43 -3.58 -14.53
C SER A 45 22.11 -2.81 -13.25
N ASP A 46 22.36 -1.50 -13.24
CA ASP A 46 22.11 -0.64 -12.07
C ASP A 46 20.62 -0.57 -11.75
N VAL A 47 19.79 -0.46 -12.79
CA VAL A 47 18.33 -0.45 -12.66
C VAL A 47 17.82 -1.81 -12.19
N LEU A 48 18.33 -2.90 -12.75
CA LEU A 48 17.96 -4.26 -12.32
C LEU A 48 18.35 -4.51 -10.86
N PHE A 49 19.57 -4.13 -10.46
CA PHE A 49 20.04 -4.29 -9.09
C PHE A 49 19.16 -3.51 -8.11
N PHE A 50 18.83 -2.25 -8.42
CA PHE A 50 17.91 -1.45 -7.63
C PHE A 50 16.52 -2.09 -7.51
N ILE A 51 15.94 -2.54 -8.64
CA ILE A 51 14.63 -3.18 -8.67
C ILE A 51 14.65 -4.46 -7.84
N GLN A 52 15.66 -5.31 -8.01
CA GLN A 52 15.80 -6.55 -7.26
C GLN A 52 15.95 -6.31 -5.76
N GLY A 53 16.48 -5.16 -5.33
CA GLY A 53 16.58 -4.81 -3.91
C GLY A 53 15.22 -4.67 -3.22
N SER A 54 14.27 -3.97 -3.86
CA SER A 54 13.03 -3.53 -3.19
C SER A 54 11.74 -4.06 -3.83
N PHE A 55 11.83 -4.59 -5.05
CA PHE A 55 10.70 -4.98 -5.86
C PHE A 55 10.83 -6.42 -6.37
N LEU A 56 9.68 -7.03 -6.65
CA LEU A 56 9.54 -8.18 -7.52
C LEU A 56 8.99 -7.70 -8.87
N LEU A 57 9.84 -7.70 -9.89
CA LEU A 57 9.40 -7.38 -11.24
C LEU A 57 8.41 -8.44 -11.74
N TYR A 58 7.19 -8.03 -12.04
CA TYR A 58 6.13 -8.91 -12.49
C TYR A 58 5.62 -8.44 -13.85
N GLN A 59 6.35 -8.86 -14.88
CA GLN A 59 6.13 -8.46 -16.27
C GLN A 59 5.19 -9.42 -17.01
N HIS A 60 4.22 -8.87 -17.74
CA HIS A 60 3.30 -9.62 -18.60
C HIS A 60 3.03 -8.85 -19.89
N GLU A 61 2.82 -9.59 -20.98
CA GLU A 61 2.29 -9.01 -22.21
C GLU A 61 0.75 -8.97 -22.14
N ARG A 62 0.14 -7.89 -22.66
CA ARG A 62 -1.30 -7.60 -22.61
C ARG A 62 -2.18 -8.73 -23.13
N SER A 63 -1.81 -9.36 -24.24
CA SER A 63 -2.58 -10.41 -24.92
C SER A 63 -2.59 -11.74 -24.18
N THR A 64 -1.66 -11.96 -23.24
CA THR A 64 -1.64 -13.18 -22.42
C THR A 64 -2.86 -13.27 -21.50
N ASP A 65 -3.27 -14.50 -21.15
CA ASP A 65 -4.35 -14.77 -20.18
C ASP A 65 -4.17 -13.96 -18.89
N ARG A 66 -2.92 -13.89 -18.40
CA ARG A 66 -2.61 -13.22 -17.13
C ARG A 66 -2.58 -11.71 -17.27
N GLY A 67 -1.93 -11.19 -18.32
CA GLY A 67 -1.89 -9.77 -18.65
C GLY A 67 -3.29 -9.22 -18.84
N HIS A 68 -4.14 -9.89 -19.63
CA HIS A 68 -5.53 -9.48 -19.83
C HIS A 68 -6.31 -9.42 -18.51
N GLN A 69 -6.17 -10.43 -17.63
CA GLN A 69 -6.81 -10.41 -16.31
C GLN A 69 -6.33 -9.27 -15.42
N MET A 70 -5.05 -8.86 -15.53
CA MET A 70 -4.54 -7.69 -14.81
C MET A 70 -5.10 -6.40 -15.36
N CYS A 71 -5.17 -6.27 -16.69
CA CYS A 71 -5.77 -5.11 -17.34
C CYS A 71 -7.22 -4.93 -16.90
N VAL A 72 -7.99 -6.01 -16.82
CA VAL A 72 -9.37 -5.95 -16.31
C VAL A 72 -9.41 -5.57 -14.83
N TYR A 73 -8.59 -6.21 -13.98
CA TYR A 73 -8.61 -5.99 -12.53
C TYR A 73 -8.18 -4.55 -12.14
N TYR A 74 -7.13 -4.03 -12.76
CA TYR A 74 -6.60 -2.70 -12.50
C TYR A 74 -7.10 -1.64 -13.49
N LYS A 75 -8.07 -1.98 -14.36
CA LYS A 75 -8.68 -1.07 -15.35
C LYS A 75 -7.66 -0.39 -16.28
N ILE A 76 -6.66 -1.14 -16.73
CA ILE A 76 -5.57 -0.66 -17.59
C ILE A 76 -6.02 -0.59 -19.05
N ASN A 77 -5.90 0.58 -19.66
CA ASN A 77 -6.25 0.83 -21.06
C ASN A 77 -5.15 1.53 -21.88
N LYS A 78 -4.00 1.85 -21.26
CA LYS A 78 -2.84 2.46 -21.91
C LYS A 78 -1.61 1.62 -21.65
N PHE A 79 -0.71 1.55 -22.62
CA PHE A 79 0.50 0.72 -22.56
C PHE A 79 1.72 1.51 -23.03
N PRO A 80 2.92 1.20 -22.53
CA PRO A 80 3.17 0.30 -21.40
C PRO A 80 2.60 0.86 -20.08
N TYR A 81 2.36 -0.01 -19.11
CA TYR A 81 1.81 0.35 -17.81
C TYR A 81 2.67 -0.22 -16.69
N ILE A 82 3.18 0.66 -15.83
CA ILE A 82 3.99 0.28 -14.67
C ILE A 82 3.28 0.76 -13.40
N SER A 83 3.08 -0.13 -12.44
CA SER A 83 2.56 0.25 -11.13
C SER A 83 3.11 -0.60 -10.00
N ILE A 84 3.04 -0.06 -8.79
CA ILE A 84 3.49 -0.66 -7.55
C ILE A 84 2.28 -1.25 -6.83
N ILE A 85 2.35 -2.55 -6.54
CA ILE A 85 1.28 -3.30 -5.90
C ILE A 85 1.72 -3.78 -4.53
N ASP A 86 0.86 -3.60 -3.52
CA ASP A 86 1.05 -4.20 -2.20
C ASP A 86 0.83 -5.72 -2.27
N PRO A 87 1.84 -6.54 -1.92
CA PRO A 87 1.71 -7.99 -1.96
C PRO A 87 0.70 -8.54 -0.95
N HIS A 88 0.35 -7.83 0.13
CA HIS A 88 -0.65 -8.26 1.11
C HIS A 88 -2.05 -8.03 0.57
N THR A 89 -2.40 -6.77 0.35
CA THR A 89 -3.75 -6.37 -0.05
C THR A 89 -4.03 -6.62 -1.53
N GLY A 90 -3.02 -6.51 -2.40
CA GLY A 90 -3.19 -6.50 -3.85
C GLY A 90 -3.77 -5.18 -4.37
N ARG A 91 -3.67 -4.10 -3.57
CA ARG A 91 -4.01 -2.75 -4.01
C ARG A 91 -2.88 -2.16 -4.85
N GLU A 92 -3.26 -1.32 -5.80
CA GLU A 92 -2.34 -0.46 -6.51
C GLU A 92 -2.02 0.74 -5.64
N GLU A 93 -0.75 0.85 -5.24
CA GLU A 93 -0.27 1.88 -4.33
C GLU A 93 0.25 3.10 -5.09
N HIS A 94 0.80 2.89 -6.29
CA HIS A 94 1.33 3.97 -7.12
C HIS A 94 1.41 3.57 -8.59
N VAL A 95 0.99 4.45 -9.49
CA VAL A 95 1.17 4.30 -10.94
C VAL A 95 2.38 5.12 -11.35
N VAL A 96 3.36 4.47 -11.99
CA VAL A 96 4.58 5.13 -12.44
C VAL A 96 4.35 5.70 -13.84
N PRO A 97 4.37 7.03 -14.04
CA PRO A 97 4.16 7.58 -15.37
C PRO A 97 5.30 7.17 -16.30
N ILE A 98 4.97 6.86 -17.56
CA ILE A 98 5.94 6.47 -18.58
C ILE A 98 6.25 7.69 -19.46
N PRO A 99 7.53 7.96 -19.77
CA PRO A 99 7.88 8.93 -20.80
C PRO A 99 7.22 8.57 -22.13
N THR A 100 6.94 9.57 -22.96
CA THR A 100 6.46 9.34 -24.33
C THR A 100 7.59 8.76 -25.20
N ALA A 101 7.22 8.04 -26.26
CA ALA A 101 8.17 7.33 -27.14
C ALA A 101 9.32 8.21 -27.68
N ASP A 102 9.01 9.46 -28.02
CA ASP A 102 9.93 10.49 -28.52
C ASP A 102 10.99 10.92 -27.50
N LYS A 103 10.77 10.65 -26.21
CA LYS A 103 11.68 11.04 -25.13
C LYS A 103 12.66 9.94 -24.74
N PHE A 104 12.55 8.75 -25.34
CA PHE A 104 13.52 7.68 -25.18
C PHE A 104 14.72 7.85 -26.13
N PRO A 105 15.95 7.49 -25.71
CA PRO A 105 16.31 6.90 -24.41
C PRO A 105 16.60 7.93 -23.30
N SER A 106 16.70 9.21 -23.63
CA SER A 106 17.18 10.27 -22.72
C SER A 106 16.43 10.35 -21.40
N GLN A 107 15.13 10.02 -21.40
CA GLN A 107 14.28 10.04 -20.21
C GLN A 107 13.98 8.66 -19.61
N ALA A 108 14.57 7.57 -20.11
CA ALA A 108 14.33 6.22 -19.58
C ALA A 108 14.61 6.14 -18.08
N LYS A 109 15.70 6.78 -17.62
CA LYS A 109 16.10 6.83 -16.21
C LYS A 109 15.09 7.56 -15.30
N MET A 110 14.14 8.34 -15.84
CA MET A 110 13.10 8.97 -15.02
C MET A 110 12.25 7.94 -14.27
N ILE A 111 12.05 6.75 -14.84
CA ILE A 111 11.31 5.66 -14.17
C ILE A 111 12.08 5.20 -12.92
N TYR A 112 13.40 5.03 -13.02
CA TYR A 112 14.25 4.71 -11.88
C TYR A 112 14.14 5.78 -10.78
N PHE A 113 14.26 7.06 -11.14
CA PHE A 113 14.19 8.15 -10.15
C PHE A 113 12.83 8.19 -9.43
N ARG A 114 11.73 8.02 -10.15
CA ARG A 114 10.38 7.98 -9.57
C ARG A 114 10.19 6.80 -8.61
N LEU A 115 10.73 5.63 -8.95
CA LEU A 115 10.71 4.48 -8.06
C LEU A 115 11.54 4.72 -6.80
N ALA A 116 12.70 5.35 -6.93
CA ALA A 116 13.57 5.68 -5.79
C ALA A 116 12.93 6.71 -4.86
N GLU A 117 12.34 7.76 -5.42
CA GLU A 117 11.56 8.78 -4.69
C GLU A 117 10.40 8.12 -3.92
N TRP A 118 9.61 7.28 -4.58
CA TRP A 118 8.50 6.59 -3.92
C TRP A 118 8.94 5.67 -2.77
N LEU A 119 10.07 4.97 -2.93
CA LEU A 119 10.61 4.13 -1.84
C LEU A 119 11.09 4.93 -0.64
N HIS A 120 11.45 6.21 -0.80
CA HIS A 120 11.79 7.07 0.33
C HIS A 120 10.60 7.22 1.29
N GLU A 121 9.39 7.40 0.73
CA GLU A 121 8.15 7.51 1.50
C GLU A 121 7.62 6.15 1.96
N SER A 122 7.78 5.11 1.13
CA SER A 122 7.23 3.77 1.34
C SER A 122 8.31 2.67 1.20
N PRO A 123 9.22 2.52 2.18
CA PRO A 123 10.43 1.70 2.03
C PRO A 123 10.16 0.21 1.90
N SER A 124 9.10 -0.31 2.53
CA SER A 124 8.69 -1.72 2.37
C SER A 124 7.21 -1.94 2.71
N PRO A 125 6.59 -3.03 2.22
CA PRO A 125 5.22 -3.39 2.57
C PRO A 125 4.98 -3.48 4.08
N LEU A 126 5.92 -4.07 4.83
CA LEU A 126 5.81 -4.19 6.28
C LEU A 126 5.95 -2.84 6.98
N ALA A 127 6.85 -1.96 6.53
CA ALA A 127 7.00 -0.62 7.11
C ALA A 127 5.70 0.20 6.96
N LYS A 128 5.08 0.17 5.78
CA LYS A 128 3.79 0.83 5.54
C LYS A 128 2.68 0.24 6.43
N LYS A 129 2.61 -1.09 6.54
CA LYS A 129 1.66 -1.77 7.44
C LYS A 129 1.82 -1.30 8.89
N GLN A 130 3.06 -1.19 9.38
CA GLN A 130 3.33 -0.73 10.74
C GLN A 130 2.93 0.75 10.95
N GLN A 131 3.18 1.61 9.97
CA GLN A 131 2.74 3.01 10.03
C GLN A 131 1.21 3.13 10.12
N LEU A 132 0.48 2.36 9.31
CA LEU A 132 -0.99 2.33 9.34
C LEU A 132 -1.53 1.84 10.69
N LEU A 133 -0.90 0.82 11.29
CA LEU A 133 -1.28 0.32 12.61
C LEU A 133 -1.06 1.36 13.71
N LYS A 134 0.06 2.09 13.66
CA LYS A 134 0.35 3.19 14.61
C LYS A 134 -0.65 4.34 14.47
N MET A 135 -1.03 4.69 13.24
CA MET A 135 -2.05 5.70 12.97
C MET A 135 -3.41 5.29 13.52
N LYS A 136 -3.82 4.03 13.32
CA LYS A 136 -5.09 3.49 13.82
C LYS A 136 -5.15 3.46 15.35
N GLN A 137 -4.08 3.02 16.01
CA GLN A 137 -4.01 3.04 17.48
C GLN A 137 -4.09 4.46 18.05
N LYS A 138 -3.48 5.44 17.36
CA LYS A 138 -3.54 6.84 17.78
C LYS A 138 -4.93 7.46 17.58
N SER A 139 -5.67 7.08 16.53
CA SER A 139 -7.04 7.56 16.34
C SER A 139 -8.00 6.99 17.39
N GLU A 140 -7.90 5.69 17.68
CA GLU A 140 -8.72 5.03 18.71
C GLU A 140 -8.46 5.64 20.11
N ALA A 141 -7.19 5.83 20.49
CA ALA A 141 -6.85 6.47 21.76
C ALA A 141 -7.35 7.93 21.88
N ASN A 142 -7.44 8.65 20.75
CA ASN A 142 -7.98 10.02 20.74
C ASN A 142 -9.51 10.06 20.85
N GLU A 143 -10.21 9.02 20.40
CA GLU A 143 -11.67 8.88 20.57
C GLU A 143 -12.00 8.54 22.03
N ASP A 144 -11.28 7.59 22.63
CA ASP A 144 -11.45 7.21 24.04
C ASP A 144 -11.27 8.41 24.99
N LEU A 145 -10.29 9.28 24.73
CA LEU A 145 -10.05 10.51 25.51
C LEU A 145 -11.17 11.56 25.36
N LYS A 146 -11.82 11.62 24.19
CA LYS A 146 -12.98 12.52 23.96
C LYS A 146 -14.23 12.00 24.65
N GLU A 147 -14.42 10.69 24.72
CA GLU A 147 -15.56 10.08 25.40
C GLU A 147 -15.44 10.23 26.93
N GLN A 148 -14.23 10.03 27.49
CA GLN A 148 -13.98 10.23 28.93
C GLN A 148 -14.14 11.70 29.39
N SER A 149 -13.84 12.67 28.53
CA SER A 149 -14.00 14.11 28.86
C SER A 149 -15.42 14.66 28.66
N ALA A 150 -16.31 13.90 28.02
CA ALA A 150 -17.72 14.27 27.86
C ALA A 150 -18.58 13.90 29.08
N ASP A 151 -18.16 12.92 29.88
CA ASP A 151 -18.93 12.41 31.03
C ASP A 151 -18.78 13.24 32.32
N GLU A 152 -17.78 14.15 32.40
CA GLU A 152 -17.58 15.01 33.58
C GLU A 152 -18.41 16.31 33.57
N LYS A 153 -19.13 16.66 32.48
CA LYS A 153 -20.00 17.86 32.43
C LYS A 153 -21.49 17.53 32.64
N LYS A 154 -21.83 16.95 33.78
CA LYS A 154 -23.21 16.90 34.28
C LYS A 154 -23.24 17.17 35.80
N GLY A 155 -23.00 18.42 36.17
CA GLY A 155 -23.16 18.96 37.52
C GLY A 155 -23.65 20.40 37.46
N ASP A 156 -24.81 20.66 38.08
CA ASP A 156 -25.68 21.83 37.94
C ASP A 156 -25.21 23.15 38.63
N VAL A 157 -25.83 24.24 38.16
CA VAL A 157 -26.33 25.47 38.88
C VAL A 157 -25.63 26.83 38.67
N LYS A 158 -26.36 27.69 37.92
CA LYS A 158 -26.66 29.15 37.95
C LYS A 158 -25.58 30.25 38.12
N ALA A 159 -25.79 31.29 37.30
CA ALA A 159 -25.15 32.59 37.22
C ALA A 159 -25.59 33.60 38.29
N ASP A 160 -24.67 34.46 38.75
CA ASP A 160 -24.69 35.93 38.56
C ASP A 160 -23.37 36.58 39.08
N GLN A 161 -22.96 37.69 38.46
CA GLN A 161 -21.77 38.54 38.73
C GLN A 161 -22.25 39.97 39.11
N PRO A 162 -21.42 40.98 39.48
CA PRO A 162 -20.10 41.04 40.15
C PRO A 162 -20.03 42.10 41.29
N SER A 163 -18.87 42.24 41.97
CA SER A 163 -18.18 43.53 42.31
C SER A 163 -17.65 43.71 43.76
N THR A 164 -16.32 43.93 43.81
CA THR A 164 -15.50 44.86 44.64
C THR A 164 -15.08 44.60 46.10
N ASN A 165 -13.74 44.61 46.25
CA ASN A 165 -12.88 45.25 47.25
C ASN A 165 -12.62 44.59 48.63
N GLY A 166 -11.34 44.28 48.89
CA GLY A 166 -10.70 44.63 50.17
C GLY A 166 -9.88 43.56 50.93
N VAL A 167 -8.57 43.52 50.67
CA VAL A 167 -7.43 43.42 51.64
C VAL A 167 -7.32 42.22 52.63
N ALA A 168 -6.36 41.33 52.29
CA ALA A 168 -5.18 40.82 53.04
C ALA A 168 -5.24 39.83 54.24
N ASN A 169 -4.35 38.82 54.10
CA ASN A 169 -3.57 38.03 55.08
C ASN A 169 -4.26 36.84 55.79
N ASP A 170 -3.84 35.60 55.51
CA ASP A 170 -2.70 34.87 56.14
C ASP A 170 -2.81 33.35 55.86
N ALA A 171 -1.67 32.67 55.99
CA ALA A 171 -1.25 31.33 55.57
C ALA A 171 -2.20 30.12 55.72
N THR A 172 -2.09 29.17 54.78
CA THR A 172 -1.45 27.84 54.99
C THR A 172 -1.45 26.98 53.71
N SER A 173 -0.28 26.41 53.38
CA SER A 173 0.02 25.02 52.91
C SER A 173 -0.94 24.38 51.87
N ASP A 174 -0.53 23.73 50.78
CA ASP A 174 0.75 23.23 50.29
C ASP A 174 0.55 22.71 48.85
N ASN A 175 1.68 22.45 48.19
CA ASN A 175 1.91 21.44 47.15
C ASN A 175 1.68 21.77 45.66
N VAL A 176 2.78 22.23 45.05
CA VAL A 176 3.53 21.62 43.92
C VAL A 176 2.71 21.10 42.72
N VAL A 177 2.99 21.63 41.52
CA VAL A 177 3.67 20.95 40.40
C VAL A 177 3.90 21.97 39.25
N SER A 178 5.18 22.29 39.06
CA SER A 178 5.91 22.49 37.79
C SER A 178 5.47 23.56 36.78
N ASP A 179 6.15 24.70 36.84
CA ASP A 179 6.48 25.49 35.66
C ASP A 179 7.51 24.75 34.79
N ASN A 180 7.19 24.59 33.51
CA ASN A 180 8.01 24.99 32.35
C ASN A 180 7.83 24.06 31.12
N VAL A 181 7.01 24.56 30.20
CA VAL A 181 7.30 24.80 28.77
C VAL A 181 8.11 23.74 28.00
N ILE A 182 7.42 23.08 27.06
CA ILE A 182 7.96 22.72 25.73
C ILE A 182 6.91 23.22 24.75
N SER A 183 6.99 24.51 24.41
CA SER A 183 7.60 25.06 23.20
C SER A 183 6.82 24.70 21.94
N ASP A 184 6.29 25.76 21.32
CA ASP A 184 5.72 25.82 20.00
C ASP A 184 6.37 24.83 19.03
N ASN A 185 5.56 23.90 18.53
CA ASN A 185 5.65 23.49 17.15
C ASN A 185 4.22 23.41 16.63
N VAL A 186 3.75 24.58 16.22
CA VAL A 186 2.75 24.74 15.17
C VAL A 186 3.23 23.89 13.99
N ILE A 187 2.76 22.65 13.91
CA ILE A 187 2.67 21.98 12.62
C ILE A 187 1.41 22.53 11.99
N SER A 188 1.67 23.57 11.21
CA SER A 188 0.81 24.14 10.20
C SER A 188 -0.13 23.11 9.59
N ASP A 189 -1.40 23.49 9.59
CA ASP A 189 -2.45 23.08 8.65
C ASP A 189 -1.96 22.19 7.51
N ASN A 190 -2.02 20.88 7.71
CA ASN A 190 -2.48 20.00 6.65
C ASN A 190 -3.87 19.55 7.05
N VAL A 191 -4.82 20.44 6.78
CA VAL A 191 -6.22 20.07 6.56
C VAL A 191 -6.20 19.01 5.46
N ILE A 192 -6.15 17.73 5.85
CA ILE A 192 -6.54 16.66 4.95
C ILE A 192 -8.05 16.85 4.83
N SER A 193 -8.40 17.49 3.72
CA SER A 193 -9.76 17.61 3.22
C SER A 193 -10.40 16.23 3.31
N ASP A 194 -11.62 16.19 3.83
CA ASP A 194 -12.47 15.01 3.92
C ASP A 194 -12.43 14.16 2.64
N ASN A 195 -11.53 13.18 2.61
CA ASN A 195 -11.70 12.04 1.73
C ASN A 195 -12.40 10.99 2.56
N VAL A 196 -13.73 11.18 2.64
CA VAL A 196 -14.72 10.17 2.97
C VAL A 196 -14.32 8.89 2.25
N ILE A 197 -13.64 7.96 2.96
CA ILE A 197 -13.52 6.60 2.49
C ILE A 197 -14.92 6.04 2.61
N SER A 198 -15.64 6.07 1.50
CA SER A 198 -16.95 5.46 1.38
C SER A 198 -16.82 4.01 1.82
N ASP A 199 -17.63 3.65 2.82
CA ASP A 199 -17.78 2.30 3.34
C ASP A 199 -17.75 1.26 2.22
N ASN A 200 -16.71 0.44 2.20
CA ASN A 200 -16.77 -0.85 1.54
C ASN A 200 -16.27 -1.87 2.55
N VAL A 201 -17.18 -2.15 3.48
CA VAL A 201 -17.38 -3.39 4.24
C VAL A 201 -16.34 -4.45 3.88
N ILE A 202 -15.36 -4.64 4.78
CA ILE A 202 -14.58 -5.87 4.82
C ILE A 202 -15.59 -6.98 5.09
N SER A 203 -16.03 -7.67 4.04
CA SER A 203 -16.80 -8.90 4.20
C SER A 203 -15.84 -9.94 4.72
N ASP A 204 -15.93 -10.21 6.03
CA ASP A 204 -15.26 -11.29 6.71
C ASP A 204 -15.38 -12.58 5.89
N ASN A 205 -14.24 -13.09 5.45
CA ASN A 205 -14.12 -14.48 5.07
C ASN A 205 -13.06 -15.09 5.98
N ILE A 206 -13.48 -15.34 7.23
CA ILE A 206 -12.95 -16.43 8.03
C ILE A 206 -13.21 -17.69 7.21
N VAL A 207 -12.17 -18.22 6.56
CA VAL A 207 -12.23 -19.58 6.05
C VAL A 207 -11.78 -20.47 7.20
N SER A 208 -12.79 -20.98 7.90
CA SER A 208 -12.69 -22.07 8.86
C SER A 208 -12.03 -23.28 8.20
N ASP A 209 -11.02 -23.83 8.86
CA ASP A 209 -10.46 -25.13 8.55
C ASP A 209 -11.58 -26.19 8.61
N ASN A 210 -11.73 -26.97 7.55
CA ASN A 210 -12.41 -28.26 7.63
C ASN A 210 -11.64 -29.30 6.82
N VAL A 211 -11.07 -30.23 7.58
CA VAL A 211 -10.56 -31.52 7.15
C VAL A 211 -11.73 -32.37 6.65
N THR A 212 -11.55 -33.07 5.52
CA THR A 212 -11.96 -34.47 5.39
C THR A 212 -11.31 -35.09 4.16
N SER A 213 -10.61 -36.19 4.42
CA SER A 213 -10.12 -37.18 3.49
C SER A 213 -11.29 -37.82 2.73
N ASP A 214 -11.09 -38.19 1.46
CA ASP A 214 -11.25 -39.58 1.02
C ASP A 214 -10.93 -39.79 -0.47
N ASN A 215 -10.32 -40.96 -0.71
CA ASN A 215 -9.87 -41.55 -1.96
C ASN A 215 -11.03 -41.94 -2.89
N VAL A 216 -10.91 -41.75 -4.22
CA VAL A 216 -11.19 -42.82 -5.21
C VAL A 216 -10.46 -42.58 -6.56
N LYS A 217 -9.70 -43.62 -6.95
CA LYS A 217 -9.23 -44.17 -8.24
C LYS A 217 -9.09 -43.33 -9.53
N ALA A 218 -7.99 -43.64 -10.21
CA ALA A 218 -7.58 -43.21 -11.55
C ALA A 218 -8.32 -43.96 -12.67
N GLU A 219 -8.56 -43.25 -13.78
CA GLU A 219 -8.67 -43.84 -15.12
C GLU A 219 -7.96 -42.89 -16.14
N ASP A 220 -7.13 -43.50 -16.97
CA ASP A 220 -6.27 -42.92 -18.01
C ASP A 220 -7.04 -42.57 -19.30
N VAL A 221 -6.81 -41.38 -19.89
CA VAL A 221 -7.04 -41.07 -21.32
C VAL A 221 -6.07 -39.96 -21.78
N PRO A 222 -5.51 -39.98 -23.02
CA PRO A 222 -4.15 -39.52 -23.28
C PRO A 222 -3.98 -38.05 -23.74
N SER A 223 -2.71 -37.68 -23.73
CA SER A 223 -2.01 -36.47 -24.15
C SER A 223 -2.60 -35.66 -25.30
N ASP A 224 -2.86 -34.38 -25.02
CA ASP A 224 -2.98 -33.34 -26.04
C ASP A 224 -1.91 -32.26 -25.82
N ASN A 225 -1.04 -32.15 -26.81
CA ASN A 225 0.10 -31.23 -26.88
C ASN A 225 -0.40 -29.78 -26.86
N LYS A 226 -0.37 -29.12 -25.70
CA LYS A 226 -0.52 -27.66 -25.61
C LYS A 226 0.78 -27.05 -25.14
N LYS A 227 1.37 -26.28 -26.06
CA LYS A 227 2.51 -25.36 -25.91
C LYS A 227 2.66 -24.89 -24.46
N GLU A 228 3.81 -25.20 -23.87
CA GLU A 228 4.19 -24.71 -22.55
C GLU A 228 4.14 -23.18 -22.56
N GLU A 229 3.14 -22.64 -21.88
CA GLU A 229 3.00 -21.22 -21.57
C GLU A 229 4.15 -20.87 -20.62
N ASN A 230 5.17 -20.17 -21.14
CA ASN A 230 6.27 -19.56 -20.39
C ASN A 230 5.71 -18.50 -19.43
N ASP A 231 5.14 -19.01 -18.35
CA ASP A 231 4.53 -18.30 -17.23
C ASP A 231 5.61 -18.03 -16.15
N GLU A 232 6.84 -17.78 -16.59
CA GLU A 232 7.91 -17.33 -15.72
C GLU A 232 7.55 -15.91 -15.27
N VAL A 233 7.27 -15.77 -13.98
CA VAL A 233 7.71 -14.56 -13.30
C VAL A 233 9.17 -14.42 -13.71
N GLN A 234 9.52 -13.43 -14.53
CA GLN A 234 10.91 -13.04 -14.70
C GLN A 234 11.37 -12.48 -13.35
N VAL A 235 11.59 -13.40 -12.41
CA VAL A 235 12.49 -13.21 -11.29
C VAL A 235 13.86 -13.30 -11.94
N ILE A 236 14.24 -12.23 -12.62
CA ILE A 236 15.63 -12.04 -13.05
C ILE A 236 16.48 -12.04 -11.79
#